data_AF-A0A023G0G9-F1
#
_entry.id   AF-A0A023G0G9-F1
#
_cell.length_a   1.000
_cell.length_b   1.000
_cell.length_c   1.000
_cell.angle_alpha   90.00
_cell.angle_beta   90.00
_cell.angle_gamma   90.00
#
_symmetry.space_group_name_H-M   'P 1'
#
loop_
_entity.id
_entity.type
_entity.pdbx_description
1 polymer ?
#
loop_
_entity_poly.entity_id
_entity_poly.type
_entity_poly.pdbx_seq_one_letter_code
_entity_poly.pdbx_strand_id
1 'polypeptide(L)'
;MASSILRAPQIGAIALTAATIGGAAAATAYLLLKHRAASKDNFVPVGRLANIFIYPIKSIAGIEVPYADCTPAGPVYKELKDRFLL
;
A
#
# COMPACT_ATOMS: atom_id res chain seq x y z
N MET A 1 -39.39 37.75 -36.98
CA MET A 1 -37.94 37.52 -36.83
C MET A 1 -37.76 36.29 -35.95
N ALA A 2 -37.64 35.13 -36.59
CA ALA A 2 -37.57 33.83 -35.94
C ALA A 2 -36.14 33.27 -36.11
N SER A 3 -35.48 32.95 -35.00
CA SER A 3 -34.27 32.11 -35.00
C SER A 3 -33.99 31.56 -33.60
N SER A 4 -34.99 30.86 -33.02
CA SER A 4 -34.87 30.15 -31.74
C SER A 4 -34.67 28.63 -31.90
N ILE A 5 -34.06 28.18 -33.01
CA ILE A 5 -34.04 26.74 -33.39
C ILE A 5 -32.67 26.04 -33.14
N LEU A 6 -31.62 26.73 -32.70
CA LEU A 6 -30.26 26.12 -32.67
C LEU A 6 -29.78 25.52 -31.33
N ARG A 7 -30.56 25.45 -30.26
CA ARG A 7 -30.00 25.18 -28.90
C ARG A 7 -30.35 23.85 -28.21
N ALA A 8 -31.13 22.96 -28.83
CA ALA A 8 -31.58 21.73 -28.16
C ALA A 8 -30.63 20.51 -28.25
N PRO A 9 -30.02 20.15 -29.41
CA PRO A 9 -29.27 18.89 -29.51
C PRO A 9 -27.84 18.99 -28.96
N GLN A 10 -27.33 20.20 -28.76
CA GLN A 10 -25.93 20.45 -28.43
C GLN A 10 -25.62 20.22 -26.95
N ILE A 11 -26.54 20.58 -26.05
CA ILE A 11 -26.36 20.42 -24.60
C ILE A 11 -26.41 18.93 -24.21
N GLY A 12 -27.34 18.17 -24.82
CA GLY A 12 -27.42 16.71 -24.62
C GLY A 12 -26.18 15.98 -25.14
N ALA A 13 -25.68 16.38 -26.31
CA ALA A 13 -24.46 15.80 -26.89
C ALA A 13 -23.22 16.06 -26.03
N ILE A 14 -23.07 17.27 -25.47
CA ILE A 14 -21.94 17.63 -24.59
C ILE A 14 -22.02 16.91 -23.23
N ALA A 15 -23.22 16.77 -22.67
CA ALA A 15 -23.41 16.04 -21.41
C ALA A 15 -23.10 14.54 -21.55
N LEU A 16 -23.49 13.93 -22.67
CA LEU A 16 -23.22 12.53 -22.96
C LEU A 16 -21.73 12.26 -23.18
N THR A 17 -21.01 13.14 -23.89
CA THR A 17 -19.56 12.97 -24.10
C THR A 17 -18.76 13.21 -22.81
N ALA A 18 -19.16 14.16 -21.96
CA ALA A 18 -18.53 14.36 -20.66
C ALA A 18 -18.73 13.14 -19.74
N ALA A 19 -19.92 12.54 -19.74
CA ALA A 19 -20.21 11.34 -18.95
C ALA A 19 -19.44 10.11 -19.43
N THR A 20 -19.27 9.92 -20.74
CA THR A 20 -18.51 8.78 -21.28
C THR A 20 -17.02 8.91 -21.02
N ILE A 21 -16.44 10.12 -21.15
CA ILE A 21 -15.02 10.37 -20.84
C ILE A 21 -14.76 10.21 -19.34
N GLY A 22 -15.63 10.78 -18.50
CA GLY A 22 -15.53 10.63 -17.04
C GLY A 22 -15.67 9.17 -16.59
N GLY A 23 -16.64 8.45 -17.15
CA GLY A 23 -16.85 7.03 -16.89
C GLY A 23 -15.68 6.16 -17.35
N ALA A 24 -15.13 6.42 -18.54
CA ALA A 24 -13.97 5.70 -19.06
C ALA A 24 -12.69 5.97 -18.24
N ALA A 25 -12.45 7.22 -17.82
CA ALA A 25 -11.32 7.57 -16.97
C ALA A 25 -11.42 6.92 -15.58
N ALA A 26 -12.61 6.92 -14.98
CA ALA A 26 -12.84 6.24 -13.70
C ALA A 26 -12.67 4.72 -13.81
N ALA A 27 -13.21 4.10 -14.86
CA ALA A 27 -13.09 2.66 -15.09
C ALA A 27 -11.63 2.22 -15.32
N THR A 28 -10.88 2.97 -16.13
CA THR A 28 -9.46 2.69 -16.39
C THR A 28 -8.60 2.90 -15.14
N ALA A 29 -8.83 3.95 -14.36
CA ALA A 29 -8.16 4.16 -13.07
C ALA A 29 -8.46 3.02 -12.09
N TYR A 30 -9.72 2.59 -11.97
CA TYR A 30 -10.12 1.46 -11.12
C TYR A 30 -9.44 0.16 -11.54
N LEU A 31 -9.45 -0.16 -12.84
CA LEU A 31 -8.77 -1.36 -13.34
C LEU A 31 -7.26 -1.31 -13.10
N LEU A 32 -6.61 -0.16 -13.29
CA LEU A 32 -5.17 -0.02 -13.07
C LEU A 32 -4.82 -0.20 -11.59
N LEU A 33 -5.59 0.39 -10.68
CA LEU A 33 -5.43 0.20 -9.23
C LEU A 33 -5.67 -1.26 -8.84
N LYS A 34 -6.70 -1.91 -9.40
CA LYS A 34 -7.00 -3.33 -9.17
C LYS A 34 -5.88 -4.25 -9.68
N HIS A 35 -5.34 -3.97 -10.87
CA HIS A 35 -4.21 -4.71 -11.42
C HIS A 35 -2.94 -4.52 -10.60
N ARG A 36 -2.65 -3.28 -10.13
CA ARG A 36 -1.53 -3.02 -9.23
C ARG A 36 -1.67 -3.72 -7.89
N ALA A 37 -2.89 -3.79 -7.35
CA ALA A 37 -3.17 -4.56 -6.14
C ALA A 37 -2.95 -6.05 -6.37
N ALA A 38 -3.45 -6.61 -7.47
CA ALA A 38 -3.31 -8.03 -7.81
C ALA A 38 -1.86 -8.45 -8.08
N SER A 39 -1.04 -7.58 -8.67
CA SER A 39 0.39 -7.86 -8.92
C SER A 39 1.23 -7.91 -7.64
N LYS A 40 0.69 -7.47 -6.50
CA LYS A 40 1.40 -7.50 -5.22
C LYS A 40 1.44 -8.90 -4.60
N ASP A 41 0.61 -9.84 -5.06
CA ASP A 41 0.32 -11.07 -4.30
C ASP A 41 1.22 -12.27 -4.62
N ASN A 42 2.30 -12.10 -5.38
CA ASN A 42 3.24 -13.19 -5.66
C ASN A 42 4.32 -13.32 -4.58
N PHE A 43 3.94 -13.32 -3.30
CA PHE A 43 4.85 -13.65 -2.22
C PHE A 43 4.80 -15.15 -1.93
N VAL A 44 5.90 -15.85 -2.17
CA VAL A 44 6.05 -17.26 -1.80
C VAL A 44 6.61 -17.33 -0.38
N PRO A 45 6.00 -18.12 0.53
CA PRO A 45 6.55 -18.30 1.87
C PRO A 45 7.88 -19.06 1.80
N VAL A 46 8.98 -18.39 2.17
CA VAL A 46 10.34 -18.96 2.11
C VAL A 46 10.78 -19.66 3.41
N GLY A 47 10.07 -19.44 4.51
CA GLY A 47 10.45 -19.99 5.81
C GLY A 47 9.60 -19.48 6.96
N ARG A 48 9.90 -19.98 8.15
CA ARG A 48 9.29 -19.54 9.42
C ARG A 48 10.39 -19.20 10.40
N LEU A 49 10.15 -18.18 11.22
CA LEU A 49 11.02 -17.87 12.35
C LEU A 49 10.90 -19.01 13.37
N ALA A 50 12.04 -19.62 13.72
CA ALA A 50 12.09 -20.62 14.77
C ALA A 50 12.12 -19.95 16.14
N ASN A 51 13.16 -19.14 16.38
CA ASN A 51 13.42 -18.48 17.66
C ASN A 51 13.92 -17.05 17.38
N ILE A 52 13.70 -16.15 18.33
CA ILE A 52 14.16 -14.75 18.26
C ILE A 52 15.07 -14.50 19.45
N PHE A 53 16.23 -13.91 19.20
CA PHE A 53 17.21 -13.57 20.24
C PHE A 53 17.54 -12.08 20.21
N ILE A 54 17.67 -11.48 21.39
CA ILE A 54 18.14 -10.11 21.56
C ILE A 54 19.41 -10.12 22.42
N TYR A 55 20.40 -9.34 22.02
CA TYR A 55 21.71 -9.27 22.65
C TYR A 55 21.90 -7.89 23.28
N PRO A 56 21.39 -7.62 24.50
CA PRO A 56 21.43 -6.28 25.07
C PRO A 56 22.86 -5.76 25.31
N ILE A 57 23.81 -6.66 25.56
CA ILE A 57 25.25 -6.37 25.67
C ILE A 57 25.96 -7.06 24.51
N LYS A 58 26.88 -6.33 23.86
CA LYS A 58 27.65 -6.84 22.73
C LYS A 58 28.48 -8.07 23.11
N SER A 59 28.49 -9.07 22.22
CA SER A 59 29.29 -10.29 22.35
C SER A 59 28.99 -11.18 23.57
N ILE A 60 27.86 -10.96 24.25
CA ILE A 60 27.37 -11.82 25.34
C ILE A 60 26.26 -12.75 24.81
N ALA A 61 25.91 -13.79 25.56
CA ALA A 61 24.76 -14.65 25.24
C ALA A 61 23.47 -13.85 25.06
N GLY A 62 22.70 -14.21 24.03
CA GLY A 62 21.43 -13.59 23.71
C GLY A 62 20.30 -14.12 24.58
N ILE A 63 19.28 -13.30 24.79
CA ILE A 63 18.07 -13.66 25.50
C ILE A 63 17.03 -14.05 24.46
N GLU A 64 16.47 -15.24 24.60
CA GLU A 64 15.36 -15.69 23.75
C GLU A 64 14.08 -14.92 24.11
N VAL A 65 13.41 -14.37 23.11
CA VAL A 65 12.20 -13.57 23.29
C VAL A 65 11.06 -14.08 22.39
N PRO A 66 9.80 -13.99 22.85
CA PRO A 66 8.65 -14.47 22.07
C PRO A 66 8.29 -13.55 20.89
N TYR A 67 8.69 -12.28 20.95
CA TYR A 67 8.49 -11.30 19.90
C TYR A 67 9.57 -10.22 19.98
N ALA A 68 9.75 -9.47 18.89
CA ALA A 68 10.59 -8.29 18.87
C ALA A 68 10.00 -7.23 17.92
N ASP A 69 10.03 -5.98 18.35
CA ASP A 69 9.62 -4.82 17.56
C ASP A 69 10.76 -4.45 16.60
N CYS A 70 10.45 -4.40 15.31
CA CYS A 70 11.41 -4.00 14.28
C CYS A 70 11.55 -2.48 14.25
N THR A 71 12.67 -1.97 14.77
CA THR A 71 13.01 -0.54 14.69
C THR A 71 14.19 -0.31 13.73
N PRO A 72 14.40 0.93 13.23
CA PRO A 72 15.55 1.24 12.37
C PRO A 72 16.92 0.95 13.01
N ALA A 73 17.00 1.02 14.34
CA ALA A 73 18.23 0.75 15.09
C ALA A 73 18.47 -0.76 15.34
N GLY A 74 17.44 -1.60 15.16
CA GLY A 74 17.48 -3.02 15.46
C GLY A 74 16.23 -3.52 16.18
N PRO A 75 16.18 -4.82 16.52
CA PRO A 75 15.08 -5.40 17.27
C PRO A 75 15.05 -4.89 18.71
N VAL A 76 13.84 -4.64 19.22
CA VAL A 76 13.59 -4.21 20.59
C VAL A 76 12.54 -5.12 21.23
N TYR A 77 12.76 -5.55 22.46
CA TYR A 77 11.77 -6.27 23.25
C TYR A 77 11.54 -5.51 24.55
N LYS A 78 10.38 -4.86 24.66
CA LYS A 78 10.06 -3.97 25.79
C LYS A 78 11.11 -2.86 25.90
N GLU A 79 11.95 -2.89 26.94
CA GLU A 79 13.03 -1.93 27.17
C GLU A 79 14.41 -2.47 26.74
N LEU A 80 14.50 -3.74 26.35
CA LEU A 80 15.74 -4.37 25.91
C LEU A 80 15.97 -4.09 24.42
N LYS A 81 17.02 -3.33 24.14
CA LYS A 81 17.46 -3.00 22.79
C LYS A 81 18.66 -3.86 22.41
N ASP A 82 18.69 -4.35 21.18
CA ASP A 82 19.84 -5.09 20.68
C ASP A 82 21.11 -4.22 20.68
N ARG A 83 22.19 -4.75 21.25
CA ARG A 83 23.55 -4.20 21.34
C ARG A 83 23.61 -2.77 21.88
N PHE A 84 22.77 -2.47 22.85
CA PHE A 84 22.74 -1.14 23.46
C PHE A 84 23.96 -0.86 24.34
N LEU A 85 24.48 -1.90 25.01
CA LEU A 85 25.68 -1.84 25.82
C LEU A 85 26.86 -2.49 25.10
N LEU A 86 28.06 -1.90 25.25
CA LEU A 86 29.31 -2.36 24.63
C LEU A 86 30.03 -3.40 25.48
#